data_AF-A0A257NA32-F1
#
_entry.id   AF-A0A257NA32-F1
#
_cell.length_a   1.000
_cell.length_b   1.000
_cell.length_c   1.000
_cell.angle_alpha   90.00
_cell.angle_beta   90.00
_cell.angle_gamma   90.00
#
_symmetry.space_group_name_H-M   'P 1'
#
loop_
_entity.id
_entity.type
_entity.pdbx_description
1 polymer ?
#
loop_
_entity_poly.entity_id
_entity_poly.type
_entity_poly.pdbx_seq_one_letter_code
_entity_poly.pdbx_strand_id
1 'polypeptide(L)'
;MPYQGLGADRLVTELAVFDFDEQGQARLIQLYPNTDVEMIKEHTEFDFTVSIVPLLSAEMLVFMRGFDLLGIYRREFRESELVRCFDC
;
A
#
# COMPACT_ATOMS: atom_id res chain seq x y z
N MET A 1 -4.70 18.30 -30.14
CA MET A 1 -4.44 16.88 -29.84
C MET A 1 -4.88 16.63 -28.42
N PRO A 2 -5.66 15.57 -28.12
CA PRO A 2 -6.05 15.29 -26.74
C PRO A 2 -4.80 14.97 -25.92
N TYR A 3 -4.72 15.51 -24.70
CA TYR A 3 -3.64 15.19 -23.77
C TYR A 3 -3.79 13.72 -23.34
N GLN A 4 -2.88 12.87 -23.79
CA GLN A 4 -2.73 11.53 -23.25
C GLN A 4 -1.90 11.67 -21.98
N GLY A 5 -2.52 11.48 -20.82
CA GLY A 5 -1.81 11.44 -19.54
C GLY A 5 -0.76 10.32 -19.51
N LEU A 6 0.17 10.42 -18.56
CA LEU A 6 1.32 9.49 -18.46
C LEU A 6 0.99 8.15 -17.79
N GLY A 7 -0.29 7.85 -17.56
CA GLY A 7 -0.73 6.68 -16.78
C GLY A 7 -0.84 6.97 -15.29
N ALA A 8 -1.01 5.91 -14.49
CA ALA A 8 -1.08 6.01 -13.03
C ALA A 8 0.32 5.87 -12.42
N ASP A 9 0.64 6.66 -11.39
CA ASP A 9 1.93 6.56 -10.69
C ASP A 9 1.98 5.36 -9.74
N ARG A 10 0.85 5.07 -9.07
CA ARG A 10 0.74 4.02 -8.05
C ARG A 10 -0.62 3.35 -8.12
N LEU A 11 -0.64 2.06 -7.79
CA LEU A 11 -1.86 1.29 -7.55
C LEU A 11 -1.85 0.83 -6.09
N VAL A 12 -2.73 1.40 -5.28
CA VAL A 12 -2.92 1.02 -3.87
C VAL A 12 -4.13 0.09 -3.79
N THR A 13 -3.94 -1.10 -3.24
CA THR A 13 -4.98 -2.13 -3.12
C THR A 13 -5.14 -2.55 -1.66
N GLU A 14 -6.06 -3.48 -1.41
CA GLU A 14 -6.24 -4.12 -0.10
C GLU A 14 -5.10 -5.08 0.28
N LEU A 15 -4.26 -5.49 -0.68
CA LEU A 15 -3.19 -6.48 -0.44
C LEU A 15 -1.78 -5.88 -0.45
N ALA A 16 -1.58 -4.86 -1.28
CA ALA A 16 -0.26 -4.27 -1.53
C ALA A 16 -0.33 -2.95 -2.30
N VAL A 17 0.83 -2.31 -2.42
CA VAL A 17 1.05 -1.16 -3.30
C VAL A 17 1.97 -1.55 -4.46
N PHE A 18 1.58 -1.14 -5.66
CA PHE A 18 2.37 -1.26 -6.88
C PHE A 18 2.75 0.11 -7.44
N ASP A 19 3.83 0.13 -8.20
CA ASP A 19 4.11 1.17 -9.18
C ASP A 19 4.32 0.60 -10.56
N PHE A 20 4.71 1.46 -11.49
CA PHE A 20 4.97 1.09 -12.87
C PHE A 20 6.37 1.53 -13.25
N ASP A 21 7.12 0.66 -13.92
CA ASP A 21 8.41 1.01 -14.49
C ASP A 21 8.28 1.88 -15.75
N GLU A 22 9.42 2.22 -16.36
CA GLU A 22 9.47 3.03 -17.59
C GLU A 22 8.78 2.34 -18.78
N GLN A 23 8.56 1.02 -18.71
CA GLN A 23 7.84 0.23 -19.71
C GLN A 23 6.36 0.05 -19.36
N GLY A 24 5.90 0.59 -18.23
CA GLY A 24 4.54 0.48 -17.74
C GLY A 24 4.22 -0.87 -17.09
N GLN A 25 5.22 -1.68 -16.75
CA GLN A 25 5.02 -2.97 -16.07
C GLN A 25 4.88 -2.76 -14.57
N ALA A 26 3.97 -3.52 -13.95
CA ALA A 26 3.72 -3.44 -12.53
C ALA A 26 4.93 -3.90 -11.71
N ARG A 27 5.27 -3.17 -10.66
CA ARG A 27 6.24 -3.60 -9.65
C ARG A 27 5.63 -3.48 -8.28
N LEU A 28 5.70 -4.57 -7.53
CA LEU A 28 5.31 -4.63 -6.13
C LEU A 28 6.32 -3.85 -5.30
N ILE A 29 5.90 -2.71 -4.77
CA ILE A 29 6.78 -1.82 -3.99
C ILE A 29 6.54 -1.92 -2.49
N GLN A 30 5.38 -2.36 -2.02
CA GLN A 30 5.11 -2.42 -0.59
C GLN A 30 4.15 -3.54 -0.24
N LEU A 31 4.53 -4.33 0.76
CA LEU A 31 3.68 -5.30 1.44
C LEU A 31 3.03 -4.67 2.66
N TYR A 32 1.83 -5.13 2.99
CA TYR A 32 1.22 -4.83 4.28
C TYR A 32 1.69 -5.86 5.32
N PRO A 33 1.62 -5.54 6.62
CA PRO A 33 2.13 -6.42 7.68
C PRO A 33 1.55 -7.84 7.69
N ASN A 34 0.38 -8.05 7.07
CA ASN A 34 -0.30 -9.35 7.02
C ASN A 34 -0.36 -9.97 5.62
N THR A 35 0.46 -9.48 4.69
CA THR A 35 0.52 -10.01 3.32
C THR A 35 1.93 -10.45 2.97
N ASP A 36 2.03 -11.42 2.08
CA ASP A 36 3.29 -11.88 1.50
C ASP A 36 3.20 -11.92 -0.04
N VAL A 37 4.34 -12.15 -0.68
CA VAL A 37 4.44 -12.13 -2.15
C VAL A 37 3.62 -13.26 -2.78
N GLU A 38 3.52 -14.42 -2.13
CA GLU A 38 2.81 -15.58 -2.69
C GLU A 38 1.30 -15.34 -2.67
N MET A 39 0.75 -14.82 -1.57
CA MET A 39 -0.63 -14.37 -1.49
C MET A 39 -0.97 -13.37 -2.60
N ILE A 40 -0.07 -12.41 -2.86
CA ILE A 40 -0.30 -11.42 -3.93
C ILE A 40 -0.31 -12.10 -5.29
N LYS A 41 0.62 -13.02 -5.58
CA LYS A 41 0.64 -13.77 -6.84
C LYS A 41 -0.64 -14.58 -7.03
N GLU A 42 -1.13 -15.25 -5.99
CA GLU A 42 -2.37 -16.04 -6.06
C GLU A 42 -3.61 -15.18 -6.37
N HIS A 43 -3.59 -13.91 -6.00
CA HIS A 43 -4.68 -12.96 -6.19
C HIS A 43 -4.46 -11.94 -7.32
N THR A 44 -3.42 -12.10 -8.14
CA THR A 44 -3.06 -11.17 -9.21
C THR A 44 -2.94 -11.87 -10.55
N GLU A 45 -3.70 -11.41 -11.56
CA GLU A 45 -3.73 -12.02 -12.91
C GLU A 45 -2.69 -11.47 -13.88
N PHE A 46 -1.92 -10.45 -13.48
CA PHE A 46 -0.87 -9.84 -14.29
C PHE A 46 0.52 -10.14 -13.72
N ASP A 47 1.52 -10.17 -14.59
CA ASP A 47 2.92 -10.32 -14.17
C ASP A 47 3.43 -9.04 -13.48
N PHE A 48 4.24 -9.22 -12.45
CA PHE A 48 4.88 -8.11 -11.75
C PHE A 48 6.27 -8.49 -11.25
N THR A 49 7.13 -7.48 -11.09
CA THR A 49 8.43 -7.62 -10.41
C THR A 49 8.34 -7.19 -8.95
N VAL A 50 9.32 -7.54 -8.12
CA VAL A 50 9.31 -7.24 -6.68
C VAL A 50 10.46 -6.29 -6.34
N SER A 51 10.14 -5.15 -5.73
CA SER A 51 11.10 -4.14 -5.27
C SER A 51 10.60 -3.47 -3.98
N ILE A 52 10.52 -4.26 -2.91
CA ILE A 52 9.89 -3.84 -1.64
C ILE A 52 10.67 -2.72 -0.95
N VAL A 53 9.98 -1.64 -0.61
CA VAL A 53 10.46 -0.55 0.24
C VAL A 53 10.01 -0.75 1.69
N PRO A 54 10.76 -0.23 2.67
CA PRO A 54 10.42 -0.37 4.08
C PRO A 54 9.10 0.31 4.44
N LEU A 55 8.44 -0.19 5.49
CA LEU A 55 7.26 0.42 6.10
C LEU A 55 7.54 1.85 6.59
N LEU A 56 6.45 2.59 6.80
CA LEU A 56 6.48 3.97 7.31
C LEU A 56 7.30 4.06 8.61
N SER A 57 8.14 5.08 8.70
CA SER A 57 8.91 5.36 9.91
C SER A 57 8.00 5.72 11.09
N ALA A 58 8.51 5.52 12.32
CA ALA A 58 7.80 5.93 13.53
C ALA A 58 7.45 7.43 13.54
N GLU A 59 8.32 8.27 12.97
CA GLU A 59 8.09 9.71 12.81
C GLU A 59 6.89 9.99 11.91
N MET A 60 6.80 9.29 10.78
CA MET A 60 5.68 9.44 9.85
C MET A 60 4.36 8.99 10.48
N LEU A 61 4.37 7.95 11.32
CA LEU A 61 3.19 7.53 12.08
C LEU A 61 2.72 8.61 13.08
N VAL A 62 3.65 9.25 13.78
CA VAL A 62 3.33 10.38 14.68
C VAL A 62 2.74 11.54 13.89
N PHE A 63 3.33 11.86 12.74
CA PHE A 63 2.82 12.90 11.84
C PHE A 63 1.38 12.61 11.37
N MET A 64 1.12 11.40 10.87
CA MET A 64 -0.22 11.00 10.41
C MET A 64 -1.27 11.11 11.53
N ARG A 65 -0.93 10.67 12.74
CA ARG A 65 -1.82 10.79 13.92
C ARG A 65 -2.04 12.25 14.33
N GLY A 66 -1.04 13.12 14.13
CA GLY A 66 -1.17 14.55 14.36
C GLY A 66 -1.96 15.29 13.27
N PHE A 67 -1.99 14.75 12.05
CA PHE A 67 -2.80 15.30 10.94
C PHE A 67 -4.28 14.97 11.12
N ASP A 68 -4.61 13.73 11.49
CA ASP A 68 -5.99 13.32 11.77
C ASP A 68 -6.39 13.60 13.23
N LEU A 69 -6.50 14.89 13.57
CA LEU A 69 -6.85 15.36 14.92
C LEU A 69 -8.22 14.88 15.41
N LEU A 70 -9.13 14.55 14.49
CA LEU A 70 -10.46 14.06 14.80
C LEU A 70 -10.50 12.53 14.92
N GLY A 71 -9.40 11.84 14.61
CA GLY A 71 -9.32 10.38 14.62
C GLY A 71 -10.31 9.73 13.66
N ILE A 72 -10.57 10.35 12.51
CA ILE A 72 -11.47 9.84 11.46
C ILE A 72 -11.04 8.42 11.06
N TYR A 73 -9.74 8.12 10.97
CA TYR A 73 -9.25 6.79 10.65
C TYR A 73 -9.84 5.70 11.55
N ARG A 74 -10.11 6.01 12.84
CA ARG A 74 -10.70 5.04 13.77
C ARG A 74 -12.15 4.67 13.45
N ARG A 75 -12.84 5.53 12.70
CA ARG A 75 -14.25 5.31 12.29
C ARG A 75 -14.34 4.48 11.02
N GLU A 76 -13.28 4.46 10.22
CA GLU A 76 -13.20 3.71 8.96
C GLU A 76 -12.91 2.21 9.18
N PHE A 77 -12.43 1.83 10.37
CA PHE A 77 -12.09 0.45 10.72
C PHE A 77 -12.94 -0.09 11.86
N ARG A 78 -13.12 -1.42 11.90
CA ARG A 78 -13.73 -2.10 13.05
C ARG A 78 -12.77 -2.08 14.24
N GLU A 79 -13.29 -2.13 15.47
CA GLU A 79 -12.44 -2.16 16.68
C GLU A 79 -11.42 -3.29 16.66
N SER A 80 -11.82 -4.47 16.15
CA SER A 80 -10.95 -5.63 15.98
C SER A 80 -9.75 -5.36 15.07
N GLU A 81 -9.87 -4.43 14.13
CA GLU A 81 -8.80 -4.07 13.19
C GLU A 81 -7.85 -3.04 13.79
N LEU A 82 -8.36 -2.13 14.63
CA LEU A 82 -7.58 -1.11 15.32
C LEU A 82 -6.61 -1.67 16.36
N VAL A 83 -6.86 -2.87 16.88
CA VAL A 83 -6.03 -3.53 17.90
C VAL A 83 -5.12 -4.63 17.32
N ARG A 84 -5.08 -4.81 15.99
CA ARG A 84 -4.21 -5.82 15.36
C ARG A 84 -2.74 -5.48 15.58
N CYS A 85 -1.97 -6.48 16.00
CA CYS A 85 -0.52 -6.46 16.10
C CYS A 85 0.05 -7.59 15.25
N PHE A 86 1.14 -7.34 14.53
CA PHE A 86 1.74 -8.29 13.58
C PHE A 86 3.12 -8.79 14.01
N ASP A 87 3.76 -8.14 14.99
CA ASP A 87 5.12 -8.43 15.49
C ASP A 87 5.23 -8.37 17.03
N CYS A 88 4.20 -8.75 17.79
CA CYS A 88 4.26 -8.77 19.26
C CYS A 88 5.12 -9.91 19.83
#